data_AF-E9I5T6-F1
#
_entry.id   AF-E9I5T6-F1
#
_cell.length_a   1.000
_cell.length_b   1.000
_cell.length_c   1.000
_cell.angle_alpha   90.00
_cell.angle_beta   90.00
_cell.angle_gamma   90.00
#
_symmetry.space_group_name_H-M   'P 1'
#
loop_
_entity.id
_entity.type
_entity.pdbx_description
1 polymer ?
#
loop_
_entity_poly.entity_id
_entity_poly.type
_entity_poly.pdbx_seq_one_letter_code
_entity_poly.pdbx_strand_id
1 'polypeptide(L)'
;MPRFLLTVSLPKVIQQLCTCALITDKTLQWAESRKNALTALSLVCTTVGIAPSSPGGVDQVTLAVIFRTLIDGLEDYTVDSRGDIGAIVRESTMSSIQVLTNTSQPELLEADLIRSVLRAVAKQSTEQIRRIRLLATNLFSSLVYCDPTIPHIEQLEELRSIIPPPPLDISTEKECFDLWMKVMRLDTYRKAVITGLVSSIGSLTESL
;
A
#
# COMPACT_ATOMS: atom_id res chain seq x y z
N MET A 1 3.29 22.50 1.14
CA MET A 1 2.56 23.74 0.80
C MET A 1 1.74 24.18 1.99
N PRO A 2 1.52 25.48 2.23
CA PRO A 2 0.61 25.96 3.27
C PRO A 2 -0.82 25.46 3.07
N ARG A 3 -1.49 25.04 4.16
CA ARG A 3 -2.86 24.50 4.15
C ARG A 3 -3.84 25.39 3.39
N PHE A 4 -3.80 26.70 3.62
CA PHE A 4 -4.73 27.66 3.00
C PHE A 4 -4.66 27.73 1.46
N LEU A 5 -3.50 27.39 0.86
CA LEU A 5 -3.37 27.32 -0.60
C LEU A 5 -4.02 26.05 -1.16
N LEU A 6 -3.99 24.96 -0.40
CA LEU A 6 -4.53 23.67 -0.82
C LEU A 6 -6.05 23.62 -0.68
N THR A 7 -6.62 24.20 0.39
CA THR A 7 -8.05 24.08 0.69
C THR A 7 -8.96 24.63 -0.41
N VAL A 8 -8.55 25.69 -1.12
CA VAL A 8 -9.35 26.33 -2.18
C VAL A 8 -9.51 25.44 -3.42
N SER A 9 -8.55 24.56 -3.70
CA SER A 9 -8.53 23.72 -4.90
C SER A 9 -8.32 22.23 -4.58
N LEU A 10 -8.58 21.82 -3.34
CA LEU A 10 -8.28 20.48 -2.84
C LEU A 10 -8.84 19.36 -3.72
N PRO A 11 -10.13 19.39 -4.15
CA PRO A 11 -10.66 18.34 -5.01
C PRO A 11 -9.90 18.22 -6.33
N LYS A 12 -9.55 19.36 -6.95
CA LYS A 12 -8.80 19.38 -8.21
C LYS A 12 -7.36 18.88 -8.01
N VAL A 13 -6.70 19.26 -6.92
CA VAL A 13 -5.35 18.78 -6.59
C VAL A 13 -5.36 17.27 -6.42
N ILE A 14 -6.27 16.72 -5.62
CA ILE A 14 -6.39 15.28 -5.39
C ILE A 14 -6.69 14.54 -6.69
N GLN A 15 -7.65 15.02 -7.48
CA GLN A 15 -8.00 14.42 -8.77
C GLN A 15 -6.81 14.36 -9.73
N GLN A 16 -6.05 15.46 -9.85
CA GLN A 16 -4.87 15.51 -10.72
C GLN A 16 -3.76 14.60 -10.21
N LEU A 17 -3.52 14.55 -8.90
CA LEU A 17 -2.55 13.62 -8.31
C LEU A 17 -2.95 12.16 -8.54
N CYS A 18 -4.22 11.80 -8.36
CA CYS A 18 -4.70 10.45 -8.67
C CYS A 18 -4.50 10.12 -10.15
N THR A 19 -4.80 11.07 -11.05
CA THR A 19 -4.57 10.89 -12.49
C THR A 19 -3.09 10.69 -12.82
N CYS A 20 -2.20 11.47 -12.21
CA CYS A 20 -0.75 11.36 -12.39
C CYS A 20 -0.17 10.04 -11.85
N ALA A 21 -0.84 9.41 -10.88
CA ALA A 21 -0.43 8.14 -10.32
C ALA A 21 -0.78 6.93 -11.22
N LEU A 22 -1.70 7.09 -12.17
CA LEU A 22 -2.11 6.02 -13.07
C LEU A 22 -1.09 5.77 -14.18
N ILE A 23 -0.87 4.50 -14.47
CA ILE A 23 -0.08 4.07 -15.63
C ILE A 23 -0.94 4.23 -16.89
N THR A 24 -0.36 4.84 -17.92
CA THR A 24 -0.95 4.90 -19.27
C THR A 24 0.12 4.58 -20.29
N ASP A 25 -0.26 4.22 -21.52
CA ASP A 25 0.70 3.95 -22.60
C ASP A 25 1.65 5.12 -22.84
N LYS A 26 1.17 6.36 -22.67
CA LYS A 26 1.95 7.59 -22.88
C LYS A 26 2.89 7.90 -21.71
N THR A 27 2.59 7.40 -20.52
CA THR A 27 3.31 7.71 -19.27
C THR A 27 3.95 6.47 -18.66
N LEU A 28 4.03 5.36 -19.41
CA LEU A 28 4.53 4.06 -18.94
C LEU A 28 5.87 4.23 -18.23
N GLN A 29 6.80 4.95 -18.86
CA GLN A 29 8.16 5.16 -18.37
C GLN A 29 8.29 6.23 -17.26
N TRP A 30 7.18 6.85 -16.83
CA TRP A 30 7.19 7.95 -15.87
C TRP A 30 6.99 7.46 -14.42
N ALA A 31 7.73 6.43 -14.02
CA ALA A 31 7.65 5.86 -12.67
C ALA A 31 7.94 6.88 -11.56
N GLU A 32 8.94 7.75 -11.74
CA GLU A 32 9.26 8.80 -10.76
C GLU A 32 8.09 9.80 -10.58
N SER A 33 7.38 10.14 -11.65
CA SER A 33 6.20 11.00 -11.59
C SER A 33 5.06 10.34 -10.81
N ARG A 34 4.82 9.04 -11.03
CA ARG A 34 3.79 8.28 -10.28
C ARG A 34 4.13 8.17 -8.80
N LYS A 35 5.38 7.79 -8.48
CA LYS A 35 5.92 7.80 -7.11
C LYS A 35 5.69 9.14 -6.41
N ASN A 36 6.03 10.24 -7.08
CA ASN A 36 5.87 11.58 -6.53
C ASN A 36 4.41 11.96 -6.34
N ALA A 37 3.51 11.57 -7.26
CA ALA A 37 2.08 11.80 -7.13
C ALA A 37 1.49 11.07 -5.92
N LEU A 38 1.83 9.79 -5.72
CA LEU A 38 1.38 8.97 -4.60
C LEU A 38 1.89 9.51 -3.26
N THR A 39 3.16 9.92 -3.21
CA THR A 39 3.75 10.58 -2.04
C THR A 39 3.04 11.89 -1.74
N ALA A 40 2.76 12.69 -2.78
CA ALA A 40 2.07 13.97 -2.63
C ALA A 40 0.62 13.81 -2.15
N LEU A 41 -0.09 12.75 -2.54
CA LEU A 41 -1.42 12.45 -1.99
C LEU A 41 -1.36 12.33 -0.45
N SER A 42 -0.41 11.56 0.07
CA SER A 42 -0.23 11.40 1.51
C SER A 42 0.13 12.72 2.22
N LEU A 43 1.02 13.52 1.63
CA LEU A 43 1.40 14.84 2.16
C LEU A 43 0.23 15.84 2.14
N VAL A 44 -0.60 15.81 1.10
CA VAL A 44 -1.78 16.66 1.01
C VAL A 44 -2.77 16.29 2.11
N CYS A 45 -3.09 15.01 2.28
CA CYS A 45 -3.99 14.53 3.34
C CYS A 45 -3.53 14.96 4.74
N THR A 46 -2.25 14.75 5.05
CA THR A 46 -1.68 15.14 6.35
C THR A 46 -1.66 16.65 6.56
N THR A 47 -1.52 17.44 5.49
CA THR A 47 -1.52 18.91 5.56
C THR A 47 -2.93 19.48 5.79
N VAL A 48 -3.94 18.99 5.06
CA VAL A 48 -5.32 19.50 5.13
C VAL A 48 -6.17 18.81 6.20
N GLY A 49 -5.69 17.68 6.73
CA GLY A 49 -6.39 16.86 7.69
C GLY A 49 -7.44 15.96 7.04
N ILE A 50 -7.66 14.81 7.68
CA ILE A 50 -8.64 13.80 7.30
C ILE A 50 -9.75 13.83 8.35
N ALA A 51 -10.98 14.16 7.95
CA ALA A 51 -12.12 14.17 8.88
C ALA A 51 -13.46 13.93 8.15
N PRO A 52 -14.46 13.33 8.83
CA PRO A 52 -15.73 12.93 8.20
C PRO A 52 -16.52 14.07 7.54
N SER A 53 -16.36 15.31 8.02
CA SER A 53 -17.12 16.47 7.55
C SER A 53 -16.27 17.74 7.57
N SER A 54 -15.05 17.69 7.06
CA SER A 54 -14.16 18.86 7.03
C SER A 54 -14.47 19.79 5.86
N PRO A 55 -14.93 21.04 6.08
CA PRO A 55 -14.92 22.05 5.03
C PRO A 55 -13.46 22.33 4.64
N GLY A 56 -13.03 21.78 3.50
CA GLY A 56 -11.67 21.93 2.99
C GLY A 56 -10.65 20.88 3.48
N GLY A 57 -11.10 19.73 4.00
CA GLY A 57 -10.24 18.56 4.27
C GLY A 57 -10.61 17.34 3.42
N VAL A 58 -10.00 16.20 3.73
CA VAL A 58 -10.29 14.93 3.05
C VAL A 58 -11.41 14.20 3.80
N ASP A 59 -12.56 14.03 3.14
CA ASP A 59 -13.69 13.25 3.63
C ASP A 59 -13.53 11.75 3.35
N GLN A 60 -14.49 10.95 3.81
CA GLN A 60 -14.46 9.48 3.66
C GLN A 60 -14.42 9.04 2.19
N VAL A 61 -15.22 9.68 1.33
CA VAL A 61 -15.31 9.33 -0.10
C VAL A 61 -13.98 9.61 -0.79
N THR A 62 -13.40 10.77 -0.52
CA THR A 62 -12.11 11.17 -1.08
C THR A 62 -10.98 10.28 -0.56
N LEU A 63 -11.00 9.94 0.73
CA LEU A 63 -10.03 9.03 1.33
C LEU A 63 -10.07 7.65 0.66
N ALA A 64 -11.26 7.10 0.41
CA ALA A 64 -11.42 5.82 -0.29
C ALA A 64 -10.86 5.86 -1.73
N VAL A 65 -11.05 6.96 -2.45
CA VAL A 65 -10.45 7.17 -3.79
C VAL A 65 -8.92 7.20 -3.72
N ILE A 66 -8.37 7.89 -2.72
CA ILE A 66 -6.92 7.98 -2.52
C ILE A 66 -6.33 6.61 -2.21
N PHE A 67 -6.93 5.85 -1.29
CA PHE A 67 -6.45 4.50 -1.00
C PHE A 67 -6.58 3.55 -2.18
N ARG A 68 -7.65 3.64 -2.99
CA ARG A 68 -7.74 2.86 -4.23
C ARG A 68 -6.61 3.20 -5.19
N THR A 69 -6.31 4.49 -5.36
CA THR A 69 -5.17 4.94 -6.17
C THR A 69 -3.83 4.43 -5.61
N LEU A 70 -3.66 4.40 -4.28
CA LEU A 70 -2.50 3.79 -3.64
C LEU A 70 -2.44 2.28 -3.92
N ILE A 71 -3.54 1.55 -3.77
CA ILE A 71 -3.60 0.11 -4.05
C ILE A 71 -3.22 -0.16 -5.52
N ASP A 72 -3.71 0.65 -6.47
CA ASP A 72 -3.31 0.56 -7.88
C ASP A 72 -1.80 0.82 -8.07
N GLY A 73 -1.22 1.72 -7.27
CA GLY A 73 0.24 1.97 -7.25
C GLY A 73 1.08 0.78 -6.75
N LEU A 74 0.48 -0.14 -5.96
CA LEU A 74 1.15 -1.40 -5.59
C LEU A 74 1.24 -2.39 -6.77
N GLU A 75 0.49 -2.16 -7.85
CA GLU A 75 0.49 -2.97 -9.06
C GLU A 75 1.44 -2.42 -10.14
N ASP A 76 2.34 -1.50 -9.77
CA ASP A 76 3.34 -0.97 -10.70
C ASP A 76 4.54 -1.91 -10.85
N TYR A 77 4.48 -2.76 -11.88
CA TYR A 77 5.55 -3.66 -12.32
C TYR A 77 6.24 -3.15 -13.59
N THR A 78 6.27 -1.82 -13.78
CA THR A 78 6.90 -1.25 -14.97
C THR A 78 8.39 -1.58 -15.00
N VAL A 79 8.86 -2.06 -16.16
CA VAL A 79 10.27 -2.31 -16.42
C VAL A 79 10.80 -1.40 -17.52
N ASP A 80 12.06 -1.01 -17.41
CA ASP A 80 12.83 -0.34 -18.47
C ASP A 80 14.21 -1.00 -18.61
N SER A 81 15.11 -0.42 -19.41
CA SER A 81 16.47 -0.95 -19.60
C SER A 81 17.33 -1.03 -18.33
N ARG A 82 16.90 -0.41 -17.23
CA ARG A 82 17.54 -0.45 -15.91
C ARG A 82 16.94 -1.52 -15.00
N GLY A 83 15.89 -2.22 -15.44
CA GLY A 83 15.14 -3.21 -14.68
C GLY A 83 13.80 -2.69 -14.18
N ASP A 84 13.38 -3.16 -13.00
CA ASP A 84 12.09 -2.84 -12.39
C ASP A 84 12.07 -1.41 -11.82
N ILE A 85 11.61 -0.47 -12.65
CA ILE A 85 11.41 0.93 -12.24
C ILE A 85 10.10 1.13 -11.48
N GLY A 86 9.17 0.18 -11.53
CA GLY A 86 7.94 0.19 -10.73
C GLY A 86 8.20 -0.05 -9.24
N ALA A 87 9.32 -0.67 -8.88
CA ALA A 87 9.72 -0.92 -7.48
C ALA A 87 9.70 0.37 -6.63
N ILE A 88 10.21 1.49 -7.15
CA ILE A 88 10.20 2.77 -6.40
C ILE A 88 8.80 3.32 -6.16
N VAL A 89 7.85 2.99 -7.05
CA VAL A 89 6.43 3.38 -6.93
C VAL A 89 5.77 2.54 -5.84
N ARG A 90 6.00 1.22 -5.85
CA ARG A 90 5.48 0.30 -4.82
C ARG A 90 6.00 0.66 -3.43
N GLU A 91 7.27 1.04 -3.31
CA GLU A 91 7.87 1.46 -2.04
C GLU A 91 7.26 2.76 -1.48
N SER A 92 7.13 3.80 -2.31
CA SER A 92 6.54 5.07 -1.86
C SER A 92 5.05 4.91 -1.53
N THR A 93 4.38 4.01 -2.25
CA THR A 93 2.99 3.65 -2.00
C THR A 93 2.83 2.98 -0.64
N MET A 94 3.65 1.98 -0.30
CA MET A 94 3.63 1.33 1.01
C MET A 94 3.85 2.35 2.14
N SER A 95 4.80 3.26 1.97
CA SER A 95 5.05 4.35 2.93
C SER A 95 3.83 5.27 3.07
N SER A 96 3.18 5.61 1.95
CA SER A 96 1.99 6.46 1.92
C SER A 96 0.78 5.79 2.58
N ILE A 97 0.58 4.48 2.36
CA ILE A 97 -0.44 3.67 3.03
C ILE A 97 -0.22 3.70 4.54
N GLN A 98 1.00 3.50 5.02
CA GLN A 98 1.31 3.53 6.45
C GLN A 98 0.94 4.88 7.08
N VAL A 99 1.38 5.98 6.45
CA VAL A 99 1.09 7.34 6.93
C VAL A 99 -0.42 7.60 6.96
N LEU A 100 -1.14 7.30 5.88
CA LEU A 100 -2.58 7.56 5.82
C LEU A 100 -3.36 6.69 6.80
N THR A 101 -2.99 5.43 6.96
CA THR A 101 -3.68 4.55 7.90
C THR A 101 -3.48 5.02 9.34
N ASN A 102 -2.26 5.42 9.71
CA ASN A 102 -1.95 5.92 11.06
C ASN A 102 -2.56 7.30 11.38
N THR A 103 -2.85 8.11 10.35
CA THR A 103 -3.36 9.48 10.52
C THR A 103 -4.88 9.58 10.34
N SER A 104 -5.51 8.55 9.79
CA SER A 104 -6.96 8.49 9.61
C SER A 104 -7.65 8.15 10.91
N GLN A 105 -8.82 8.75 11.13
CA GLN A 105 -9.69 8.35 12.23
C GLN A 105 -10.30 6.97 11.93
N PRO A 106 -10.42 6.07 12.92
CA PRO A 106 -10.95 4.71 12.71
C PRO A 106 -12.29 4.67 11.97
N GLU A 107 -13.18 5.61 12.24
CA GLU A 107 -14.51 5.72 11.63
C GLU A 107 -14.49 5.91 10.10
N LEU A 108 -13.36 6.39 9.55
CA LEU A 108 -13.18 6.60 8.10
C LEU A 108 -12.60 5.37 7.39
N LEU A 109 -12.10 4.40 8.16
CA LEU A 109 -11.43 3.21 7.65
C LEU A 109 -12.43 2.08 7.46
N GLU A 110 -13.18 2.11 6.35
CA GLU A 110 -14.21 1.11 6.07
C GLU A 110 -13.66 -0.32 5.95
N ALA A 111 -14.47 -1.31 6.31
CA ALA A 111 -14.08 -2.72 6.29
C ALA A 111 -13.55 -3.19 4.92
N ASP A 112 -14.22 -2.82 3.84
CA ASP A 112 -13.80 -3.19 2.48
C ASP A 112 -12.47 -2.52 2.09
N LEU A 113 -12.26 -1.29 2.54
CA LEU A 113 -11.03 -0.55 2.35
C LEU A 113 -9.87 -1.22 3.08
N ILE A 114 -10.00 -1.49 4.37
CA ILE A 114 -8.97 -2.16 5.19
C ILE A 114 -8.66 -3.56 4.66
N ARG A 115 -9.69 -4.33 4.29
CA ARG A 115 -9.51 -5.63 3.64
C ARG A 115 -8.68 -5.52 2.37
N SER A 116 -8.96 -4.51 1.53
CA SER A 116 -8.25 -4.30 0.27
C SER A 116 -6.79 -3.89 0.49
N VAL A 117 -6.54 -2.99 1.44
CA VAL A 117 -5.18 -2.58 1.83
C VAL A 117 -4.37 -3.76 2.32
N LEU A 118 -4.88 -4.52 3.29
CA LEU A 118 -4.15 -5.67 3.85
C LEU A 118 -3.90 -6.74 2.79
N ARG A 119 -4.87 -7.04 1.91
CA ARG A 119 -4.67 -7.99 0.83
C ARG A 119 -3.60 -7.51 -0.16
N ALA A 120 -3.60 -6.23 -0.53
CA ALA A 120 -2.60 -5.68 -1.43
C ALA A 120 -1.18 -5.73 -0.81
N VAL A 121 -1.04 -5.40 0.48
CA VAL A 121 0.24 -5.50 1.19
C VAL A 121 0.67 -6.97 1.37
N ALA A 122 -0.27 -7.89 1.66
CA ALA A 122 0.01 -9.32 1.75
C ALA A 122 0.57 -9.89 0.44
N LYS A 123 0.00 -9.47 -0.71
CA LYS A 123 0.54 -9.81 -2.02
C LYS A 123 2.00 -9.37 -2.16
N GLN A 124 2.27 -8.08 -1.88
CA GLN A 124 3.63 -7.51 -1.95
C GLN A 124 4.64 -8.23 -1.04
N SER A 125 4.16 -8.80 0.07
CA SER A 125 4.98 -9.53 1.03
C SER A 125 5.39 -10.93 0.58
N THR A 126 4.98 -11.35 -0.60
CA THR A 126 5.42 -12.60 -1.25
C THR A 126 6.00 -12.40 -2.64
N GLU A 127 6.38 -11.16 -2.96
CA GLU A 127 6.99 -10.77 -4.24
C GLU A 127 8.43 -11.25 -4.41
N GLN A 128 8.91 -11.23 -5.67
CA GLN A 128 10.23 -11.70 -6.07
C GLN A 128 11.35 -10.86 -5.47
N ILE A 129 11.20 -9.53 -5.54
CA ILE A 129 12.23 -8.58 -5.10
C ILE A 129 12.30 -8.60 -3.58
N ARG A 130 13.40 -9.14 -3.04
CA ARG A 130 13.62 -9.27 -1.58
C ARG A 130 13.37 -7.97 -0.82
N ARG A 131 13.81 -6.83 -1.36
CA ARG A 131 13.59 -5.51 -0.76
C ARG A 131 12.10 -5.18 -0.60
N ILE A 132 11.30 -5.35 -1.66
CA ILE A 132 9.85 -5.13 -1.63
C ILE A 132 9.18 -6.07 -0.64
N ARG A 133 9.57 -7.34 -0.68
CA ARG A 133 9.04 -8.38 0.20
C ARG A 133 9.23 -8.05 1.68
N LEU A 134 10.43 -7.62 2.07
CA LEU A 134 10.74 -7.24 3.44
C LEU A 134 10.03 -5.94 3.86
N LEU A 135 9.97 -4.94 2.98
CA LEU A 135 9.24 -3.70 3.25
C LEU A 135 7.74 -3.95 3.47
N ALA A 136 7.13 -4.75 2.60
CA ALA A 136 5.72 -5.11 2.69
C ALA A 136 5.43 -5.93 3.94
N THR A 137 6.30 -6.88 4.30
CA THR A 137 6.12 -7.68 5.52
C THR A 137 6.20 -6.80 6.77
N ASN A 138 7.14 -5.85 6.81
CA ASN A 138 7.25 -4.86 7.89
C ASN A 138 6.02 -3.95 7.98
N LEU A 139 5.53 -3.47 6.84
CA LEU A 139 4.29 -2.70 6.79
C LEU A 139 3.11 -3.53 7.32
N PHE A 140 2.96 -4.76 6.85
CA PHE A 140 1.87 -5.64 7.26
C PHE A 140 1.88 -5.87 8.77
N SER A 141 3.05 -6.19 9.34
CA SER A 141 3.22 -6.29 10.80
C SER A 141 2.86 -4.97 11.50
N SER A 142 3.31 -3.82 11.00
CA SER A 142 2.97 -2.51 11.57
C SER A 142 1.46 -2.22 11.56
N LEU A 143 0.73 -2.67 10.54
CA LEU A 143 -0.73 -2.54 10.48
C LEU A 143 -1.43 -3.46 11.49
N VAL A 144 -1.00 -4.73 11.60
CA VAL A 144 -1.56 -5.71 12.55
C VAL A 144 -1.38 -5.29 14.02
N TYR A 145 -0.27 -4.62 14.32
CA TYR A 145 0.10 -4.17 15.67
C TYR A 145 -0.04 -2.66 15.86
N CYS A 146 -0.80 -1.98 15.01
CA CYS A 146 -1.04 -0.54 15.14
C CYS A 146 -1.76 -0.22 16.48
N ASP A 147 -1.38 0.89 17.10
CA ASP A 147 -2.01 1.42 18.32
C ASP A 147 -2.35 2.92 18.13
N PRO A 148 -3.64 3.32 18.14
CA PRO A 148 -4.82 2.48 18.35
C PRO A 148 -5.02 1.45 17.24
N THR A 149 -5.66 0.32 17.59
CA THR A 149 -5.91 -0.78 16.63
C THR A 149 -6.74 -0.31 15.44
N ILE A 150 -6.26 -0.60 14.23
CA ILE A 150 -7.00 -0.37 12.99
C ILE A 150 -8.29 -1.22 13.01
N PRO A 151 -9.46 -0.64 12.74
CA PRO A 151 -10.71 -1.36 12.79
C PRO A 151 -10.83 -2.35 11.63
N HIS A 152 -11.72 -3.34 11.78
CA HIS A 152 -12.10 -4.29 10.72
C HIS A 152 -10.98 -5.17 10.15
N ILE A 153 -9.84 -5.32 10.83
CA ILE A 153 -8.85 -6.34 10.45
C ILE A 153 -9.47 -7.73 10.66
N GLU A 154 -9.70 -8.44 9.57
CA GLU A 154 -10.23 -9.81 9.60
C GLU A 154 -9.16 -10.79 10.09
N GLN A 155 -9.56 -11.74 10.94
CA GLN A 155 -8.66 -12.78 11.47
C GLN A 155 -7.43 -12.19 12.21
N LEU A 156 -7.62 -11.07 12.94
CA LEU A 156 -6.55 -10.32 13.60
C LEU A 156 -5.76 -11.17 14.61
N GLU A 157 -6.43 -11.99 15.42
CA GLU A 157 -5.77 -12.81 16.43
C GLU A 157 -4.95 -13.95 15.78
N GLU A 158 -5.48 -14.55 14.71
CA GLU A 158 -4.74 -15.51 13.90
C GLU A 158 -3.52 -14.87 13.24
N LEU A 159 -3.66 -13.65 12.70
CA LEU A 159 -2.53 -12.88 12.16
C LEU A 159 -1.46 -12.61 13.23
N ARG A 160 -1.86 -12.20 14.44
CA ARG A 160 -0.93 -11.97 15.56
C ARG A 160 -0.23 -13.26 16.02
N SER A 161 -0.86 -14.42 15.87
CA SER A 161 -0.23 -15.71 16.14
C SER A 161 0.82 -16.13 15.10
N ILE A 162 0.76 -15.56 13.90
CA ILE A 162 1.65 -15.91 12.77
C ILE A 162 2.74 -14.86 12.56
N ILE A 163 2.37 -13.58 12.61
CA ILE A 163 3.24 -12.44 12.28
C ILE A 163 3.75 -11.81 13.58
N PRO A 164 5.07 -11.69 13.76
CA PRO A 164 5.62 -11.03 14.94
C PRO A 164 5.30 -9.53 14.96
N PRO A 165 5.29 -8.89 16.13
CA PRO A 165 5.24 -7.43 16.23
C PRO A 165 6.50 -6.78 15.63
N PRO A 166 6.41 -5.53 15.14
CA PRO A 166 7.58 -4.81 14.67
C PRO A 166 8.49 -4.37 15.84
N PRO A 167 9.82 -4.22 15.64
CA PRO A 167 10.53 -4.44 14.39
C PRO A 167 10.68 -5.93 14.05
N LEU A 168 10.43 -6.30 12.79
CA LEU A 168 10.59 -7.69 12.36
C LEU A 168 12.08 -8.01 12.16
N ASP A 169 12.56 -9.01 12.90
CA ASP A 169 13.87 -9.61 12.67
C ASP A 169 13.75 -10.84 11.75
N ILE A 170 13.35 -10.62 10.51
CA ILE A 170 13.32 -11.67 9.48
C ILE A 170 14.68 -11.69 8.78
N SER A 171 15.52 -12.62 9.20
CA SER A 171 16.91 -12.72 8.74
C SER A 171 17.04 -13.52 7.45
N THR A 172 16.15 -14.48 7.20
CA THR A 172 16.24 -15.40 6.05
C THR A 172 15.01 -15.37 5.14
N GLU A 173 15.21 -15.74 3.87
CA GLU A 173 14.09 -15.90 2.92
C GLU A 173 13.15 -17.04 3.33
N LYS A 174 13.70 -18.10 3.94
CA LYS A 174 12.93 -19.23 4.45
C LYS A 174 11.98 -18.82 5.57
N GLU A 175 12.46 -18.03 6.54
CA GLU A 175 11.60 -17.51 7.61
C GLU A 175 10.44 -16.67 7.06
N CYS A 176 10.73 -15.78 6.11
CA CYS A 176 9.71 -14.99 5.42
C CYS A 176 8.69 -15.89 4.72
N PHE A 177 9.17 -16.87 3.97
CA PHE A 177 8.32 -17.82 3.26
C PHE A 177 7.43 -18.64 4.21
N ASP A 178 8.01 -19.24 5.25
CA ASP A 178 7.29 -20.06 6.23
C ASP A 178 6.19 -19.25 6.95
N LEU A 179 6.45 -17.97 7.23
CA LEU A 179 5.46 -17.04 7.78
C LEU A 179 4.29 -16.85 6.81
N TRP A 180 4.57 -16.51 5.55
CA TRP A 180 3.51 -16.27 4.57
C TRP A 180 2.75 -17.54 4.16
N MET A 181 3.38 -18.71 4.23
CA MET A 181 2.69 -19.99 4.04
C MET A 181 1.67 -20.30 5.15
N LYS A 182 1.88 -19.79 6.37
CA LYS A 182 0.86 -19.83 7.43
C LYS A 182 -0.26 -18.83 7.15
N VAL A 183 0.06 -17.59 6.75
CA VAL A 183 -0.96 -16.58 6.38
C VAL A 183 -1.81 -17.05 5.20
N MET A 184 -1.24 -17.77 4.23
CA MET A 184 -1.97 -18.34 3.09
C MET A 184 -3.11 -19.28 3.51
N ARG A 185 -3.06 -19.86 4.71
CA ARG A 185 -4.13 -20.73 5.23
C ARG A 185 -5.38 -19.93 5.61
N LEU A 186 -5.25 -18.63 5.89
CA LEU A 186 -6.35 -17.74 6.21
C LEU A 186 -7.12 -17.34 4.93
N ASP A 187 -8.43 -17.58 4.91
CA ASP A 187 -9.27 -17.40 3.71
C ASP A 187 -9.21 -15.96 3.15
N THR A 188 -9.21 -14.95 4.02
CA THR A 188 -9.13 -13.54 3.61
C THR A 188 -7.87 -13.23 2.80
N TYR A 189 -6.74 -13.83 3.17
CA TYR A 189 -5.42 -13.49 2.61
C TYR A 189 -4.93 -14.47 1.55
N ARG A 190 -5.47 -15.70 1.54
CA ARG A 190 -5.04 -16.80 0.65
C ARG A 190 -4.82 -16.38 -0.78
N LYS A 191 -5.83 -15.75 -1.42
CA LYS A 191 -5.73 -15.34 -2.82
C LYS A 191 -4.59 -14.34 -3.05
N ALA A 192 -4.42 -13.38 -2.15
CA ALA A 192 -3.37 -12.36 -2.29
C ALA A 192 -1.97 -12.97 -2.19
N VAL A 193 -1.76 -13.83 -1.19
CA VAL A 193 -0.50 -14.54 -0.98
C VAL A 193 -0.16 -15.43 -2.18
N ILE A 194 -1.12 -16.22 -2.67
CA ILE A 194 -0.91 -17.05 -3.88
C ILE A 194 -0.57 -16.18 -5.08
N THR A 195 -1.25 -15.04 -5.25
CA THR A 195 -1.00 -14.14 -6.38
C THR A 195 0.45 -13.62 -6.36
N GLY A 196 0.95 -13.15 -5.21
CA GLY A 196 2.34 -12.68 -5.10
C GLY A 196 3.37 -13.79 -5.34
N LEU A 197 3.11 -15.01 -4.83
CA LEU A 197 3.95 -16.18 -5.10
C LEU A 197 4.00 -16.54 -6.59
N VAL A 198 2.84 -16.55 -7.27
CA VAL A 198 2.77 -16.89 -8.71
C VAL A 198 3.44 -15.82 -9.57
N SER A 199 3.21 -14.53 -9.27
CA SER A 199 3.89 -13.42 -9.94
C SER A 199 5.41 -13.51 -9.81
N SER A 200 5.91 -14.06 -8.70
CA SER A 200 7.35 -14.26 -8.48
C SER A 200 7.96 -15.43 -9.27
N ILE A 201 7.14 -16.42 -9.65
CA ILE A 201 7.60 -17.60 -10.42
C ILE A 201 7.59 -17.31 -11.93
N GLY A 202 6.59 -16.57 -12.43
CA GLY A 202 6.41 -16.34 -13.87
C GLY A 202 7.54 -15.53 -14.53
N SER A 203 8.23 -14.67 -13.79
CA SER A 203 9.35 -13.86 -14.31
C SER A 203 10.66 -14.64 -14.47
N LEU A 204 10.81 -15.78 -13.78
CA LEU A 204 11.98 -16.67 -13.91
C LEU A 204 12.02 -17.37 -15.27
N THR A 205 10.86 -17.61 -15.89
CA THR A 205 10.75 -18.30 -17.17
C THR A 205 10.95 -17.42 -18.40
N GLU A 206 10.89 -16.09 -18.28
CA GLU A 206 11.19 -15.16 -19.38
C GLU A 206 12.69 -14.83 -19.50
N SER A 207 13.53 -15.38 -18.61
CA SER A 207 14.99 -15.15 -18.57
C SER A 207 15.81 -16.30 -19.19
N LEU A 208 15.19 -17.20 -19.98
CA LEU A 208 15.85 -18.36 -20.60
C LEU A 208 15.93 -18.24 -22.12
#